data_AF-A0A359IG63-F1
#
_entry.id   AF-A0A359IG63-F1
#
_cell.length_a   1.000
_cell.length_b   1.000
_cell.length_c   1.000
_cell.angle_alpha   90.00
_cell.angle_beta   90.00
_cell.angle_gamma   90.00
#
_symmetry.space_group_name_H-M   'P 1'
#
loop_
_entity.id
_entity.type
_entity.pdbx_description
1 polymer ?
#
loop_
_entity_poly.entity_id
_entity_poly.type
_entity_poly.pdbx_seq_one_letter_code
_entity_poly.pdbx_strand_id
1 'polypeptide(L)'
;GLVKIGPRADHAKNYSQCDSLLIGDRCGAHTFPYLEVDNPTANVEHEATTSKISEDQLFYCSQRGIGTEEAIGVIINGYAREVFKRLPMEFAVEAQKLLTVSLEGSVG
;
A
#
# COMPACT_ATOMS: atom_id res chain seq x y z
N GLY A 1 10.97 5.02 7.34
CA GLY A 1 10.35 4.97 8.69
C GLY A 1 11.37 4.45 9.68
N LEU A 2 11.24 4.76 10.97
CA LEU A 2 12.13 4.27 12.03
C LEU A 2 11.34 3.50 13.08
N VAL A 3 11.78 2.28 13.40
CA VAL A 3 11.38 1.55 14.59
C VAL A 3 12.56 1.59 15.56
N LYS A 4 12.33 2.16 16.74
CA LYS A 4 13.34 2.22 17.81
C LYS A 4 12.84 1.53 19.06
N ILE A 5 13.62 0.57 19.55
CA ILE A 5 13.37 -0.16 20.79
C ILE A 5 14.50 0.17 21.76
N GLY A 6 14.16 0.88 22.83
CA GLY A 6 15.13 1.25 23.87
C GLY A 6 15.48 0.08 24.80
N PRO A 7 16.57 0.18 25.57
CA PRO A 7 17.12 -0.92 26.36
C PRO A 7 16.21 -1.41 27.49
N ARG A 8 15.23 -0.59 27.94
CA ARG A 8 14.25 -0.96 28.98
C ARG A 8 12.94 -1.51 28.44
N ALA A 9 12.81 -1.67 27.12
CA ALA A 9 11.58 -2.13 26.48
C ALA A 9 11.55 -3.66 26.39
N ASP A 10 11.44 -4.31 27.55
CA ASP A 10 11.42 -5.77 27.63
C ASP A 10 10.20 -6.35 26.91
N HIS A 11 10.42 -7.41 26.15
CA HIS A 11 9.41 -8.12 25.34
C HIS A 11 8.64 -7.24 24.35
N ALA A 12 9.23 -6.12 23.92
CA ALA A 12 8.63 -5.25 22.90
C ALA A 12 8.36 -6.01 21.60
N LYS A 13 7.24 -5.72 20.95
CA LYS A 13 6.85 -6.31 19.67
C LYS A 13 6.56 -5.24 18.64
N ASN A 14 7.12 -5.39 17.45
CA ASN A 14 6.79 -4.57 16.29
C ASN A 14 6.61 -5.45 15.06
N TYR A 15 5.58 -5.14 14.29
CA TYR A 15 5.41 -5.63 12.93
C TYR A 15 5.19 -4.40 12.04
N SER A 16 6.05 -4.23 11.04
CA SER A 16 6.00 -3.10 10.12
C SER A 16 5.96 -3.60 8.68
N GLN A 17 4.87 -3.31 7.98
CA GLN A 17 4.66 -3.69 6.60
C GLN A 17 4.70 -2.46 5.69
N CYS A 18 5.50 -2.50 4.64
CA CYS A 18 5.67 -1.42 3.67
C CYS A 18 5.42 -1.95 2.26
N ASP A 19 4.19 -1.83 1.79
CA ASP A 19 3.85 -2.23 0.43
C ASP A 19 3.93 -1.03 -0.51
N SER A 20 4.41 -1.27 -1.74
CA SER A 20 4.41 -0.29 -2.83
C SER A 20 3.71 -0.84 -4.06
N LEU A 21 2.95 0.01 -4.75
CA LEU A 21 2.28 -0.32 -6.01
C LEU A 21 2.78 0.61 -7.12
N LEU A 22 3.37 0.02 -8.16
CA LEU A 22 3.89 0.68 -9.35
C LEU A 22 2.83 0.70 -10.44
N ILE A 23 2.66 1.87 -11.07
CA ILE A 23 1.70 2.11 -12.15
C ILE A 23 2.44 2.76 -13.32
N GLY A 24 2.43 2.08 -14.47
CA GLY A 24 3.16 2.52 -15.67
C GLY A 24 4.67 2.30 -15.59
N ASP A 25 5.37 2.66 -16.66
CA ASP A 25 6.80 2.35 -16.85
C ASP A 25 7.75 3.48 -16.44
N ARG A 26 7.20 4.65 -16.11
CA ARG A 26 7.95 5.84 -15.68
C ARG A 26 7.68 6.16 -14.20
N CYS A 27 7.61 5.14 -13.36
CA CYS A 27 7.40 5.29 -11.92
C CYS A 27 8.48 4.57 -11.11
N GLY A 28 8.65 4.97 -9.86
CA GLY A 28 9.56 4.34 -8.91
C GLY A 28 8.96 4.42 -7.51
N ALA A 29 9.16 3.36 -6.74
CA ALA A 29 8.80 3.31 -5.33
C ALA A 29 10.06 3.01 -4.51
N HIS A 30 10.25 3.76 -3.44
CA HIS A 30 11.45 3.70 -2.62
C HIS A 30 11.08 3.50 -1.16
N THR A 31 11.56 2.40 -0.57
CA THR A 31 11.29 2.03 0.82
C THR A 31 12.61 1.91 1.57
N PHE A 32 12.83 2.81 2.52
CA PHE A 32 14.03 2.84 3.37
C PHE A 32 13.62 2.72 4.85
N PRO A 33 13.53 1.47 5.38
CA PRO A 33 13.24 1.21 6.78
C PRO A 33 14.50 1.35 7.63
N TYR A 34 14.35 1.85 8.86
CA TYR A 34 15.40 1.89 9.87
C TYR A 34 14.94 1.14 11.11
N LEU A 35 15.80 0.29 11.64
CA LEU A 35 15.55 -0.51 12.84
C LEU A 35 16.70 -0.27 13.82
N GLU A 36 16.39 0.30 14.98
CA GLU A 36 17.32 0.47 16.11
C GLU A 36 16.79 -0.35 17.28
N VAL A 37 17.40 -1.50 17.59
CA VAL A 37 16.89 -2.44 18.60
C VAL A 37 17.94 -2.66 19.69
N ASP A 38 17.78 -1.95 20.81
CA ASP A 38 18.69 -1.98 21.95
C ASP A 38 18.25 -2.94 23.06
N ASN A 39 17.25 -3.79 22.82
CA ASN A 39 16.76 -4.79 23.79
C ASN A 39 16.71 -6.20 23.18
N PRO A 40 17.42 -7.20 23.76
CA PRO A 40 17.53 -8.54 23.18
C PRO A 40 16.26 -9.39 23.33
N THR A 41 15.32 -8.99 24.20
CA THR A 41 14.05 -9.69 24.39
C THR A 41 12.97 -9.22 23.41
N ALA A 42 13.27 -8.21 22.60
CA ALA A 42 12.34 -7.66 21.63
C ALA A 42 12.18 -8.55 20.39
N ASN A 43 10.99 -8.52 19.79
CA ASN A 43 10.70 -9.14 18.51
C ASN A 43 10.27 -8.07 17.50
N VAL A 44 11.01 -7.94 16.41
CA VAL A 44 10.76 -6.95 15.36
C VAL A 44 10.72 -7.64 14.01
N GLU A 45 9.59 -7.51 13.34
CA GLU A 45 9.34 -8.05 12.02
C GLU A 45 9.15 -6.89 11.05
N HIS A 46 9.85 -6.95 9.91
CA HIS A 46 9.69 -5.99 8.83
C HIS A 46 9.46 -6.72 7.51
N GLU A 47 8.39 -6.32 6.82
CA GLU A 47 8.03 -6.81 5.50
C GLU A 47 7.95 -5.63 4.53
N ALA A 48 8.48 -5.82 3.32
CA ALA A 48 8.34 -4.84 2.25
C ALA A 48 8.08 -5.55 0.92
N THR A 49 6.97 -5.21 0.26
CA THR A 49 6.55 -5.82 -0.99
C THR A 49 6.38 -4.77 -2.06
N THR A 50 6.91 -5.01 -3.26
CA THR A 50 6.66 -4.15 -4.43
C THR A 50 5.83 -4.92 -5.44
N SER A 51 4.69 -4.34 -5.81
CA SER A 51 3.75 -4.86 -6.80
C SER A 51 3.70 -3.91 -7.99
N LYS A 52 3.46 -4.44 -9.20
CA LYS A 52 3.18 -3.63 -10.40
C LYS A 52 1.81 -4.02 -10.94
N ILE A 53 1.02 -3.05 -11.36
CA ILE A 53 -0.21 -3.35 -12.11
C ILE A 53 0.19 -3.99 -13.43
N SER A 54 -0.22 -5.24 -13.64
CA SER A 54 0.12 -5.99 -14.85
C SER A 54 -0.75 -5.55 -16.04
N GLU A 55 -0.14 -5.46 -17.22
CA GLU A 55 -0.89 -5.25 -18.47
C GLU A 55 -1.93 -6.35 -18.69
N ASP A 56 -1.63 -7.59 -18.28
CA ASP A 56 -2.58 -8.71 -18.37
C ASP A 56 -3.81 -8.49 -17.47
N GLN A 57 -3.63 -7.87 -16.29
CA GLN A 57 -4.75 -7.54 -15.40
C GLN A 57 -5.64 -6.46 -16.02
N LEU A 58 -5.04 -5.43 -16.62
CA LEU A 58 -5.77 -4.38 -17.32
C LEU A 58 -6.47 -4.94 -18.57
N PHE A 59 -5.81 -5.81 -19.32
CA PHE A 59 -6.38 -6.50 -20.48
C PHE A 59 -7.55 -7.40 -20.09
N TYR A 60 -7.44 -8.13 -18.98
CA TYR A 60 -8.53 -8.96 -18.47
C TYR A 60 -9.76 -8.15 -18.07
N CYS A 61 -9.56 -6.96 -17.48
CA CYS A 61 -10.63 -6.01 -17.17
C CYS A 61 -11.24 -5.43 -18.45
N SER A 62 -10.42 -5.03 -19.43
CA SER A 62 -10.92 -4.47 -20.70
C SER A 62 -11.73 -5.47 -21.51
N GLN A 63 -11.36 -6.76 -21.50
CA GLN A 63 -12.16 -7.84 -22.09
C GLN A 63 -13.56 -7.99 -21.46
N ARG A 64 -13.75 -7.47 -20.24
CA ARG A 64 -15.06 -7.44 -19.54
C ARG A 64 -15.82 -6.14 -19.76
N GLY A 65 -15.33 -5.27 -20.64
CA GLY A 65 -15.91 -3.96 -20.90
C GLY A 65 -15.60 -2.91 -19.83
N ILE A 66 -14.64 -3.18 -18.93
CA ILE A 66 -14.22 -2.25 -17.88
C ILE A 66 -13.14 -1.34 -18.49
N GLY A 67 -13.33 -0.02 -18.41
CA GLY A 67 -12.36 0.95 -18.92
C GLY A 67 -11.02 0.85 -18.18
N THR A 68 -9.92 1.28 -18.81
CA THR A 68 -8.58 1.22 -18.20
C THR A 68 -8.49 1.99 -16.88
N GLU A 69 -9.04 3.20 -16.82
CA GLU A 69 -9.07 4.02 -15.59
C GLU A 69 -9.89 3.36 -14.49
N GLU A 70 -11.07 2.82 -14.85
CA GLU A 70 -11.93 2.08 -13.92
C GLU A 70 -11.25 0.81 -13.39
N ALA A 71 -10.55 0.07 -14.26
CA ALA A 71 -9.79 -1.12 -13.89
C ALA A 71 -8.67 -0.78 -12.89
N ILE A 72 -7.93 0.31 -13.13
CA ILE A 72 -6.90 0.82 -12.21
C ILE A 72 -7.53 1.18 -10.86
N GLY A 73 -8.67 1.88 -10.88
CA GLY A 73 -9.42 2.23 -9.67
C GLY A 73 -9.82 0.99 -8.85
N VAL A 74 -10.31 -0.07 -9.49
CA VAL A 74 -10.64 -1.34 -8.82
C VAL A 74 -9.41 -2.00 -8.19
N ILE A 75 -8.30 -2.06 -8.93
CA ILE A 75 -7.05 -2.69 -8.46
C ILE A 75 -6.47 -1.93 -7.26
N ILE A 76 -6.41 -0.61 -7.33
CA ILE A 76 -5.89 0.23 -6.24
C ILE A 76 -6.82 0.16 -5.01
N ASN A 77 -8.14 0.19 -5.20
CA ASN A 77 -9.08 0.01 -4.09
C ASN A 77 -8.92 -1.35 -3.41
N GLY A 78 -8.66 -2.40 -4.19
CA GLY A 78 -8.32 -3.73 -3.65
C GLY A 78 -7.02 -3.72 -2.85
N TYR A 79 -5.99 -3.05 -3.37
CA TYR A 79 -4.69 -2.91 -2.73
C TYR A 79 -4.76 -2.14 -1.39
N ALA A 80 -5.50 -1.02 -1.36
CA ALA A 80 -5.66 -0.19 -0.17
C ALA A 80 -6.76 -0.69 0.81
N ARG A 81 -7.39 -1.83 0.53
CA ARG A 81 -8.55 -2.34 1.28
C ARG A 81 -8.31 -2.48 2.78
N GLU A 82 -7.16 -3.01 3.20
CA GLU A 82 -6.85 -3.20 4.61
C GLU A 82 -6.64 -1.88 5.36
N VAL A 83 -6.19 -0.84 4.66
CA VAL A 83 -6.08 0.52 5.22
C VAL A 83 -7.49 1.11 5.36
N PHE A 84 -8.32 1.03 4.32
CA PHE A 84 -9.67 1.57 4.36
C PHE A 84 -10.56 0.90 5.41
N LYS A 85 -10.40 -0.40 5.66
CA LYS A 85 -11.11 -1.11 6.73
C LYS A 85 -10.84 -0.56 8.13
N ARG A 86 -9.74 0.15 8.34
CA ARG A 86 -9.39 0.78 9.63
C ARG A 86 -10.00 2.18 9.80
N LEU A 87 -10.52 2.77 8.72
CA LEU A 87 -11.22 4.05 8.77
C LEU A 87 -12.70 3.84 9.13
N PRO A 88 -13.32 4.81 9.82
CA PRO A 88 -14.78 4.82 9.96
C PRO A 88 -15.45 4.86 8.59
N MET A 89 -16.60 4.20 8.45
CA MET A 89 -17.26 3.95 7.16
C MET A 89 -17.48 5.22 6.35
N GLU A 90 -17.91 6.30 6.99
CA GLU A 90 -18.13 7.61 6.37
C GLU A 90 -16.87 8.19 5.71
N PHE A 91 -15.70 8.06 6.36
CA PHE A 91 -14.42 8.51 5.79
C PHE A 91 -13.87 7.54 4.75
N ALA A 92 -14.11 6.23 4.93
CA ALA A 92 -13.66 5.23 3.97
C ALA A 92 -14.33 5.44 2.59
N VAL A 93 -15.63 5.70 2.57
CA VAL A 93 -16.38 5.98 1.34
C VAL A 93 -15.87 7.26 0.67
N GLU A 94 -15.60 8.31 1.44
CA GLU A 94 -15.10 9.57 0.89
C GLU A 94 -13.66 9.43 0.35
N ALA A 95 -12.78 8.77 1.10
CA ALA A 95 -11.40 8.52 0.68
C ALA A 95 -11.33 7.70 -0.61
N GLN A 96 -12.20 6.68 -0.77
CA GLN A 96 -12.29 5.89 -2.00
C GLN A 96 -12.71 6.74 -3.20
N LYS A 97 -13.70 7.63 -3.03
CA LYS A 97 -14.15 8.53 -4.10
C LYS A 97 -13.05 9.51 -4.52
N LEU A 98 -12.40 10.15 -3.55
CA LEU A 98 -11.30 11.09 -3.81
C LEU A 98 -10.11 10.42 -4.49
N LEU A 99 -9.81 9.18 -4.12
CA LEU A 99 -8.76 8.39 -4.74
C LEU A 99 -9.06 8.15 -6.23
N THR A 100 -10.28 7.69 -6.56
CA THR A 100 -10.70 7.45 -7.95
C THR A 100 -10.61 8.72 -8.78
N VAL A 101 -11.12 9.86 -8.28
CA VAL A 101 -11.05 11.15 -8.99
C VAL A 101 -9.60 11.63 -9.18
N SER A 102 -8.72 11.39 -8.21
CA SER A 102 -7.30 11.76 -8.34
C SER A 102 -6.56 10.92 -9.37
N LEU A 103 -7.05 9.71 -9.65
CA LEU A 103 -6.48 8.79 -10.63
C LEU A 103 -6.95 9.10 -12.05
N GLU A 104 -8.18 9.58 -12.22
CA GLU A 104 -8.71 10.09 -13.49
C GLU A 104 -7.78 11.17 -14.04
N GLY A 105 -7.21 10.95 -15.24
CA GLY A 105 -6.29 11.89 -15.90
C GLY A 105 -4.86 11.98 -15.36
N SER A 106 -4.52 11.31 -14.25
CA SER A 106 -3.15 11.28 -13.69
C SER A 106 -2.33 10.07 -14.14
N VAL A 107 -2.99 9.05 -14.71
CA VAL A 107 -2.37 7.80 -15.16
C VAL A 107 -2.36 7.77 -16.70
N GLY A 108 -1.29 8.33 -17.28
CA GLY A 108 -1.04 8.42 -18.72
C GLY A 108 0.30 9.09 -19.04
#